data_AF-A0A8C6SVE7-F1
#
_entry.id   AF-A0A8C6SVE7-F1
#
_cell.length_a   1.000
_cell.length_b   1.000
_cell.length_c   1.000
_cell.angle_alpha   90.00
_cell.angle_beta   90.00
_cell.angle_gamma   90.00
#
_symmetry.space_group_name_H-M   'P 1'
#
loop_
_entity.id
_entity.type
_entity.pdbx_description
1 polymer ?
#
loop_
_entity_poly.entity_id
_entity_poly.type
_entity_poly.pdbx_seq_one_letter_code
_entity_poly.pdbx_strand_id
1 'polypeptide(L)'
;MRTQKCYAVRPNINEFLDIARRAYTEIVDDIAALVSQMAEKYGLPMRTSFSTARGFYIQMKLDGIVLQDGKLPAEFIKVHGSHINV
;
A
#
# COMPACT_ATOMS: atom_id res chain seq x y z
N MET A 1 6.84 -5.84 8.95
CA MET A 1 6.74 -5.04 10.18
C MET A 1 5.62 -4.03 10.00
N ARG A 2 4.38 -4.39 10.36
CA ARG A 2 3.21 -3.50 10.34
C ARG A 2 3.43 -2.50 11.48
N THR A 3 3.79 -1.26 11.13
CA THR A 3 3.86 -0.08 12.01
C THR A 3 4.52 -0.31 13.37
N GLN A 4 5.81 0.01 13.50
CA GLN A 4 6.49 0.02 14.81
C GLN A 4 5.79 1.03 15.72
N LYS A 5 4.99 0.53 16.67
CA LYS A 5 4.23 1.33 17.63
C LYS A 5 5.14 1.67 18.81
N CYS A 6 6.04 2.63 18.63
CA CYS A 6 6.82 3.16 19.74
C CYS A 6 6.03 4.28 20.42
N TYR A 7 5.07 3.89 21.28
CA TYR A 7 4.22 4.85 21.98
C TYR A 7 4.86 5.30 23.29
N ALA A 8 5.24 6.57 23.37
CA ALA A 8 5.69 7.19 24.62
C ALA A 8 4.56 7.36 25.65
N VAL A 9 3.31 7.48 25.19
CA VAL A 9 2.12 7.68 26.02
C VAL A 9 1.26 6.41 26.00
N ARG A 10 0.86 5.90 27.17
CA ARG A 10 0.01 4.70 27.29
C ARG A 10 -1.40 4.95 26.69
N PRO A 11 -2.15 3.91 26.31
CA PRO A 11 -3.57 4.04 25.99
C PRO A 11 -4.37 4.57 27.20
N ASN A 12 -5.53 5.17 26.93
CA ASN A 12 -6.48 5.73 27.89
C ASN A 12 -5.94 6.92 28.71
N ILE A 13 -4.84 7.54 28.27
CA ILE A 13 -4.32 8.78 28.88
C ILE A 13 -4.88 10.02 28.17
N ASN A 14 -5.11 9.92 26.86
CA ASN A 14 -5.66 11.01 26.07
C ASN A 14 -6.54 10.42 24.96
N GLU A 15 -7.85 10.68 25.05
CA GLU A 15 -8.84 10.10 24.14
C GLU A 15 -8.63 10.56 22.68
N PHE A 16 -8.23 11.81 22.46
CA PHE A 16 -7.94 12.30 21.11
C PHE A 16 -6.75 11.58 20.48
N LEU A 17 -5.69 11.32 21.27
CA LEU A 17 -4.53 10.57 20.81
C LEU A 17 -4.90 9.13 20.47
N ASP A 18 -5.77 8.50 21.25
CA ASP A 18 -6.21 7.13 21.01
C ASP A 18 -7.14 7.04 19.78
N ILE A 19 -8.01 8.03 19.57
CA ILE A 19 -8.79 8.17 18.33
C ILE A 19 -7.85 8.31 17.13
N ALA A 20 -6.83 9.18 17.22
CA ALA A 20 -5.87 9.37 16.13
C ALA A 20 -5.08 8.09 15.82
N ARG A 21 -4.65 7.34 16.84
CA ARG A 21 -3.99 6.03 16.68
C ARG A 21 -4.87 4.99 16.01
N ARG A 22 -6.17 4.97 16.38
CA ARG A 22 -7.15 4.07 15.77
C ARG A 22 -7.35 4.42 14.30
N ALA A 23 -7.66 5.68 14.00
CA ALA A 23 -7.86 6.16 12.63
C ALA A 23 -6.63 5.87 11.74
N TYR A 24 -5.42 6.08 12.26
CA TYR A 24 -4.20 5.72 11.53
C TYR A 24 -4.12 4.22 11.22
N THR A 25 -4.44 3.35 12.17
CA THR A 25 -4.40 1.90 11.97
C THR A 25 -5.45 1.47 10.93
N GLU A 26 -6.67 2.02 11.04
CA GLU A 26 -7.77 1.80 10.09
C GLU A 26 -7.37 2.22 8.67
N ILE A 27 -6.79 3.42 8.50
CA ILE A 27 -6.32 3.89 7.18
C ILE A 27 -5.26 2.95 6.58
N VAL A 28 -4.31 2.45 7.40
CA VAL A 28 -3.29 1.51 6.91
C VAL A 28 -3.91 0.17 6.49
N ASP A 29 -4.92 -0.29 7.22
CA ASP A 29 -5.68 -1.50 6.89
C ASP A 29 -6.50 -1.31 5.60
N ASP A 30 -7.17 -0.17 5.44
CA ASP A 30 -7.94 0.19 4.24
C ASP A 30 -7.06 0.27 2.99
N ILE A 31 -5.87 0.87 3.10
CA ILE A 31 -4.89 0.91 2.00
C ILE A 31 -4.47 -0.51 1.62
N ALA A 32 -4.23 -1.38 2.60
CA ALA A 32 -3.87 -2.78 2.33
C ALA A 32 -5.02 -3.54 1.65
N ALA A 33 -6.25 -3.35 2.11
CA ALA A 33 -7.45 -3.97 1.54
C ALA A 33 -7.69 -3.52 0.10
N LEU A 34 -7.55 -2.23 -0.19
CA LEU A 34 -7.69 -1.67 -1.53
C LEU A 34 -6.70 -2.31 -2.51
N VAL A 35 -5.44 -2.47 -2.10
CA VAL A 35 -4.42 -3.09 -2.95
C VAL A 35 -4.71 -4.58 -3.19
N SER A 36 -5.21 -5.31 -2.18
CA SER A 36 -5.64 -6.70 -2.36
C SER A 36 -6.82 -6.82 -3.35
N GLN A 37 -7.81 -5.93 -3.25
CA GLN A 37 -8.94 -5.90 -4.19
C GLN A 37 -8.47 -5.64 -5.62
N MET A 38 -7.51 -4.74 -5.82
CA MET A 38 -6.92 -4.50 -7.14
C MET A 38 -6.09 -5.70 -7.64
N ALA A 39 -5.34 -6.36 -6.76
CA ALA A 39 -4.59 -7.56 -7.09
C ALA A 39 -5.51 -8.67 -7.63
N GLU A 40 -6.65 -8.89 -6.97
CA GLU A 40 -7.69 -9.84 -7.38
C GLU A 40 -8.36 -9.41 -8.69
N LYS A 41 -8.78 -8.13 -8.79
CA LYS A 41 -9.45 -7.57 -9.98
C LYS A 41 -8.62 -7.75 -11.26
N TYR A 42 -7.30 -7.59 -11.18
CA TYR A 42 -6.40 -7.67 -12.34
C TYR A 42 -5.63 -8.99 -12.44
N GLY A 43 -5.71 -9.86 -11.44
CA GLY A 43 -4.90 -11.09 -11.38
C GLY A 43 -3.39 -10.82 -11.32
N LEU A 44 -2.96 -9.69 -10.74
CA LEU A 44 -1.56 -9.27 -10.67
C LEU A 44 -1.04 -9.35 -9.23
N PRO A 45 0.23 -9.75 -9.00
CA PRO A 45 0.80 -9.89 -7.66
C PRO A 45 1.19 -8.52 -7.08
N MET A 46 0.19 -7.76 -6.66
CA MET A 46 0.39 -6.45 -6.04
C MET A 46 0.56 -6.59 -4.53
N ARG A 47 1.42 -5.74 -3.95
CA ARG A 47 1.56 -5.58 -2.51
C ARG A 47 1.68 -4.11 -2.12
N THR A 48 1.08 -3.75 -1.00
CA THR A 48 1.29 -2.43 -0.39
C THR A 48 2.71 -2.34 0.14
N SER A 49 3.39 -1.23 -0.16
CA SER A 49 4.72 -0.92 0.34
C SER A 49 4.80 0.54 0.78
N PHE A 50 5.77 0.85 1.64
CA PHE A 50 5.96 2.19 2.17
C PHE A 50 7.45 2.56 2.15
N SER A 51 7.73 3.83 1.87
CA SER A 51 9.07 4.42 2.05
C SER A 51 8.91 5.87 2.48
N THR A 52 9.82 6.39 3.31
CA THR A 52 9.77 7.78 3.79
C THR A 52 9.76 8.81 2.66
N ALA A 53 10.45 8.54 1.56
CA ALA A 53 10.51 9.43 0.40
C ALA A 53 9.23 9.44 -0.47
N ARG A 54 8.46 8.34 -0.50
CA ARG A 54 7.31 8.18 -1.43
C ARG A 54 5.96 8.01 -0.73
N GLY A 55 5.94 7.83 0.58
CA GLY A 55 4.74 7.39 1.29
C GLY A 55 4.36 5.96 0.91
N PHE A 56 3.05 5.69 0.87
CA PHE A 56 2.49 4.41 0.42
C PHE A 56 2.52 4.30 -1.11
N TYR A 57 2.92 3.15 -1.61
CA TYR A 57 2.91 2.82 -3.03
C TYR A 57 2.61 1.34 -3.24
N ILE A 58 2.16 1.01 -4.44
CA ILE A 58 1.94 -0.37 -4.86
C ILE A 58 3.24 -0.90 -5.44
N GLN A 59 3.66 -2.07 -4.96
CA GLN A 59 4.78 -2.79 -5.53
C GLN A 59 4.28 -4.06 -6.19
N MET A 60 4.81 -4.35 -7.37
CA MET A 60 4.53 -5.55 -8.14
C MET A 60 5.85 -6.21 -8.52
N LYS A 61 5.92 -7.54 -8.45
CA LYS A 61 7.04 -8.31 -9.01
C LYS A 61 6.60 -8.90 -10.34
N LEU A 62 7.42 -8.75 -11.37
CA LEU A 62 7.16 -9.22 -12.73
C LEU A 62 7.77 -10.61 -13.00
N ASP A 63 8.10 -11.37 -11.96
CA ASP A 63 8.80 -12.65 -12.07
C ASP A 63 7.97 -13.67 -12.89
N GLY A 64 8.22 -13.74 -14.20
CA GLY A 64 7.54 -14.63 -15.14
C GLY A 64 6.13 -14.19 -15.58
N ILE A 65 5.68 -12.99 -15.20
CA ILE A 65 4.34 -12.50 -15.54
C ILE A 65 4.41 -11.61 -16.77
N VAL A 66 3.80 -12.08 -17.85
CA VAL A 66 3.59 -11.30 -19.07
C VAL A 66 2.30 -10.50 -18.89
N LEU A 67 2.42 -9.18 -18.76
CA LEU A 67 1.28 -8.27 -18.83
C LEU A 67 0.62 -8.43 -20.20
N GLN A 68 -0.71 -8.54 -20.24
CA GLN A 68 -1.46 -8.46 -21.48
C GLN A 68 -1.13 -7.11 -22.16
N ASP A 69 -0.59 -7.15 -23.37
CA ASP A 69 -0.06 -6.00 -24.14
C ASP A 69 1.08 -5.21 -23.50
N GLY A 70 1.71 -5.72 -22.42
CA GLY A 70 2.80 -5.01 -21.73
C GLY A 70 2.35 -3.76 -20.96
N LYS A 71 1.04 -3.52 -20.82
CA LYS A 71 0.47 -2.29 -20.25
C LYS A 71 -0.19 -2.55 -18.90
N LEU A 72 -0.01 -1.61 -17.98
CA LEU A 72 -0.76 -1.57 -16.73
C LEU A 72 -2.10 -0.84 -16.93
N PRO A 73 -3.13 -1.16 -16.13
CA PRO A 73 -4.39 -0.41 -16.12
C PRO A 73 -4.18 1.10 -15.96
N ALA A 74 -4.97 1.91 -16.67
CA ALA A 74 -4.84 3.38 -16.68
C ALA A 74 -5.13 4.06 -15.33
N GLU A 75 -5.74 3.36 -14.38
CA GLU A 75 -5.93 3.83 -13.01
C GLU A 75 -4.62 3.92 -12.21
N PHE A 76 -3.54 3.25 -12.66
CA PHE A 76 -2.22 3.36 -12.05
C PHE A 76 -1.51 4.63 -12.52
N ILE A 77 -1.15 5.49 -11.57
CA ILE A 77 -0.43 6.74 -11.82
C ILE A 77 1.01 6.64 -11.31
N LYS A 78 1.91 7.47 -11.88
CA LYS A 78 3.31 7.61 -11.44
C LYS A 78 4.03 6.24 -11.37
N VAL A 79 3.90 5.43 -12.42
CA VAL A 79 4.52 4.12 -12.50
C VAL A 79 6.02 4.23 -12.76
N HIS A 80 6.83 3.48 -12.00
CA HIS A 80 8.28 3.43 -12.15
C HIS A 80 8.73 1.96 -12.19
N GLY A 81 9.43 1.54 -13.25
CA GLY A 81 9.98 0.19 -13.37
C GLY A 81 10.72 -0.02 -14.69
N SER A 82 11.78 -0.85 -14.67
CA SER A 82 12.66 -1.08 -15.82
C SER A 82 12.02 -1.86 -16.99
N HIS A 83 10.84 -2.45 -16.77
CA HIS A 83 10.17 -3.32 -17.75
C HIS A 83 8.71 -2.92 -18.02
N ILE A 84 8.33 -1.68 -17.70
CA ILE A 84 6.96 -1.18 -17.92
C ILE A 84 7.02 -0.09 -19.00
N ASN A 85 6.43 -0.37 -20.16
CA ASN A 85 6.18 0.66 -21.17
C ASN A 85 4.94 1.45 -20.74
N VAL A 86 5.14 2.70 -20.33
CA VAL A 86 4.06 3.66 -20.06
C VAL A 86 3.58 4.26 -21.38
#